data_AF-A0A2N9FRC1-F1
#
_entry.id   AF-A0A2N9FRC1-F1
#
_cell.length_a   1.000
_cell.length_b   1.000
_cell.length_c   1.000
_cell.angle_alpha   90.00
_cell.angle_beta   90.00
_cell.angle_gamma   90.00
#
_symmetry.space_group_name_H-M   'P 1'
#
loop_
_entity.id
_entity.type
_entity.pdbx_description
1 polymer ?
#
loop_
_entity_poly.entity_id
_entity_poly.type
_entity_poly.pdbx_seq_one_letter_code
_entity_poly.pdbx_strand_id
1 'polypeptide(L)'
;MLSSVGLRLHEEMKLDMQRIWKRNLGRDDRCIADSGKEARFPFLDEDVIRILLNIPLWEIANLDQPSGIGDKKILREVARLLGLYEAAVLPKRAI
;
A
#
# COMPACT_ATOMS: atom_id res chain seq x y z
N MET A 1 -19.15 8.04 0.72
CA MET A 1 -19.72 6.67 0.80
C MET A 1 -18.95 5.80 -0.20
N LEU A 2 -18.60 4.56 0.14
CA LEU A 2 -17.79 3.71 -0.76
C LEU A 2 -18.58 3.32 -2.01
N SER A 3 -17.95 3.45 -3.19
CA SER A 3 -18.48 2.90 -4.44
C SER A 3 -18.44 1.37 -4.43
N SER A 4 -19.09 0.72 -5.40
CA SER A 4 -19.02 -0.74 -5.53
C SER A 4 -17.58 -1.23 -5.74
N VAL A 5 -16.74 -0.42 -6.41
CA VAL A 5 -15.30 -0.65 -6.55
C VAL A 5 -14.61 -0.51 -5.20
N GLY A 6 -14.91 0.54 -4.44
CA GLY A 6 -14.36 0.77 -3.10
C GLY A 6 -14.67 -0.35 -2.11
N LEU A 7 -15.88 -0.91 -2.15
CA LEU A 7 -16.26 -2.07 -1.33
C LEU A 7 -15.44 -3.31 -1.68
N ARG A 8 -15.27 -3.61 -2.98
CA ARG A 8 -14.43 -4.74 -3.42
C ARG A 8 -12.98 -4.57 -3.01
N LEU A 9 -12.44 -3.35 -3.12
CA LEU A 9 -11.08 -3.04 -2.69
C LEU A 9 -10.91 -3.27 -1.19
N HIS A 10 -11.86 -2.81 -0.38
CA HIS A 10 -11.83 -2.98 1.08
C HIS A 10 -11.74 -4.46 1.47
N GLU A 11 -12.56 -5.31 0.87
CA GLU A 11 -12.56 -6.74 1.15
C GLU A 11 -11.28 -7.42 0.64
N GLU A 12 -10.78 -7.07 -0.55
CA GLU A 12 -9.52 -7.61 -1.06
C GLU A 12 -8.33 -7.21 -0.18
N MET A 13 -8.28 -5.96 0.29
CA MET A 13 -7.22 -5.48 1.20
C MET A 13 -7.22 -6.24 2.54
N LYS A 14 -8.39 -6.54 3.10
CA LYS A 14 -8.49 -7.38 4.30
C LYS A 14 -7.96 -8.79 4.05
N LEU A 15 -8.37 -9.42 2.94
CA LEU A 15 -7.89 -10.74 2.56
C LEU A 15 -6.37 -10.74 2.35
N ASP A 16 -5.83 -9.71 1.71
CA ASP A 16 -4.39 -9.55 1.52
C ASP A 16 -3.65 -9.45 2.85
N MET A 17 -4.15 -8.67 3.81
CA MET A 17 -3.54 -8.58 5.13
C MET A 17 -3.50 -9.94 5.86
N GLN A 18 -4.56 -10.74 5.77
CA GLN A 18 -4.64 -12.06 6.40
C GLN A 18 -3.63 -13.08 5.81
N ARG A 19 -3.20 -12.88 4.56
CA ARG A 19 -2.34 -13.82 3.83
C ARG A 19 -0.95 -13.27 3.50
N ILE A 20 -0.65 -12.01 3.86
CA ILE A 20 0.59 -11.32 3.46
C ILE A 20 1.84 -12.07 3.92
N TRP A 21 1.79 -12.66 5.11
CA TRP A 21 2.89 -13.44 5.69
C TRP A 21 3.26 -14.65 4.83
N LYS A 22 2.26 -15.37 4.30
CA LYS A 22 2.47 -16.58 3.48
C LYS A 22 2.85 -16.24 2.04
N ARG A 23 2.35 -15.11 1.53
CA ARG A 23 2.56 -14.69 0.14
C ARG A 23 3.80 -13.82 0.00
N ASN A 24 3.66 -12.53 0.24
CA ASN A 24 4.69 -11.52 -0.04
C ASN A 24 5.88 -11.71 0.90
N LEU A 25 5.63 -11.72 2.21
CA LEU A 25 6.72 -11.83 3.19
C LEU A 25 7.42 -13.18 3.11
N GLY A 26 6.67 -14.28 2.93
CA GLY A 26 7.27 -15.60 2.77
C GLY A 26 8.14 -15.72 1.50
N ARG A 27 7.78 -15.04 0.40
CA ARG A 27 8.63 -14.97 -0.79
C ARG A 27 9.88 -14.15 -0.50
N ASP A 28 9.71 -12.96 0.06
CA ASP A 28 10.80 -12.02 0.31
C ASP A 28 11.80 -12.59 1.32
N ASP A 29 11.32 -13.29 2.36
CA ASP A 29 12.12 -13.99 3.36
C ASP A 29 13.03 -15.05 2.73
N ARG A 30 12.48 -15.95 1.88
CA ARG A 30 13.28 -16.96 1.18
C ARG A 30 14.36 -16.35 0.28
N CYS A 31 14.06 -15.23 -0.38
CA CYS A 31 15.03 -14.56 -1.24
C CYS A 31 16.12 -13.84 -0.44
N ILE A 32 15.79 -13.28 0.73
CA ILE A 32 16.70 -12.43 1.52
C ILE A 32 17.57 -13.26 2.48
N ALA A 33 17.02 -14.35 3.02
CA ALA A 33 17.74 -15.25 3.92
C ALA A 33 18.99 -15.86 3.26
N ASP A 34 18.95 -16.12 1.96
CA ASP A 34 20.09 -16.62 1.18
C ASP A 34 21.26 -15.61 1.13
N SER A 35 20.99 -14.32 1.38
CA SER A 35 21.99 -13.26 1.42
C SER A 35 22.49 -12.93 2.84
N GLY A 36 22.03 -13.63 3.88
CA GLY A 36 22.38 -13.34 5.28
C GLY A 36 21.94 -11.94 5.74
N LYS A 37 20.91 -11.38 5.10
CA LYS A 37 20.38 -10.03 5.39
C LYS A 37 19.04 -10.13 6.09
N GLU A 38 18.65 -9.05 6.76
CA GLU A 38 17.32 -8.89 7.35
C GLU A 38 16.55 -7.81 6.60
N ALA A 39 15.32 -8.10 6.20
CA ALA A 39 14.45 -7.14 5.55
C ALA A 39 13.75 -6.25 6.58
N ARG A 40 13.60 -4.96 6.28
CA ARG A 40 12.72 -4.06 7.04
C ARG A 40 11.54 -3.66 6.15
N PHE A 41 10.34 -3.66 6.72
CA PHE A 41 9.10 -3.34 6.01
C PHE A 41 8.39 -2.14 6.68
N PRO A 42 8.87 -0.89 6.48
CA PRO A 42 8.31 0.28 7.17
C PRO A 42 6.80 0.50 6.96
N PHE A 43 6.24 0.06 5.82
CA PHE A 43 4.80 0.16 5.55
C PHE A 43 3.95 -0.87 6.31
N LEU A 44 4.58 -1.85 6.96
CA LEU A 44 3.92 -2.84 7.84
C LEU A 44 4.16 -2.54 9.32
N ASP A 45 4.75 -1.40 9.64
CA ASP A 45 4.86 -0.91 11.00
C ASP A 45 3.46 -0.81 11.65
N GLU A 46 3.34 -1.24 12.90
CA GLU A 46 2.05 -1.34 13.59
C GLU A 46 1.36 0.02 13.73
N ASP A 47 2.12 1.10 13.95
CA ASP A 47 1.58 2.45 14.09
C ASP A 47 1.10 2.97 12.73
N VAL A 48 1.86 2.71 11.66
CA VAL A 48 1.46 3.05 10.28
C VAL A 48 0.15 2.34 9.92
N ILE A 49 0.06 1.04 10.18
CA ILE A 49 -1.16 0.26 9.91
C ILE A 49 -2.33 0.77 10.76
N ARG A 50 -2.11 1.01 12.06
CA ARG A 50 -3.16 1.53 12.96
C ARG A 50 -3.69 2.88 12.48
N ILE A 51 -2.84 3.79 12.04
CA ILE A 51 -3.27 5.08 11.49
C ILE A 51 -4.12 4.86 10.23
N LEU A 52 -3.63 4.07 9.28
CA LEU A 52 -4.34 3.83 8.01
C LEU A 52 -5.70 3.16 8.23
N LEU A 53 -5.84 2.23 9.18
CA LEU A 53 -7.12 1.58 9.48
C LEU A 53 -8.19 2.54 10.03
N ASN A 54 -7.78 3.68 10.59
CA ASN A 54 -8.69 4.71 11.10
C ASN A 54 -9.04 5.78 10.05
N ILE A 55 -8.43 5.73 8.87
CA ILE A 55 -8.72 6.65 7.77
C ILE A 55 -9.75 6.01 6.83
N PRO A 56 -10.80 6.73 6.40
CA PRO A 56 -11.73 6.20 5.43
C PRO A 56 -11.03 5.79 4.13
N LEU A 57 -11.37 4.62 3.58
CA LEU A 57 -10.66 4.06 2.43
C LEU A 57 -10.63 5.00 1.21
N TRP A 58 -11.65 5.83 0.98
CA TRP A 58 -11.66 6.80 -0.12
C TRP A 58 -10.66 7.96 0.02
N GLU A 59 -10.13 8.20 1.22
CA GLU A 59 -8.99 9.09 1.44
C GLU A 59 -7.65 8.40 1.16
N ILE A 60 -7.59 7.08 1.37
CA ILE A 60 -6.40 6.26 1.11
C ILE A 60 -6.24 5.99 -0.38
N ALA A 61 -7.33 5.57 -1.03
CA ALA A 61 -7.38 5.20 -2.44
C ALA A 61 -8.78 5.42 -3.04
N ASN A 62 -8.81 5.86 -4.30
CA ASN A 62 -10.04 6.01 -5.09
C ASN A 62 -9.85 5.39 -6.48
N LEU A 63 -10.19 4.12 -6.63
CA LEU A 63 -10.01 3.39 -7.90
C LEU A 63 -11.05 3.74 -8.98
N ASP A 64 -12.01 4.64 -8.67
CA ASP A 64 -12.85 5.24 -9.70
C ASP A 64 -12.10 6.32 -10.50
N GLN A 65 -10.90 6.72 -10.04
CA GLN A 65 -10.00 7.63 -10.77
C GLN A 65 -8.97 6.85 -11.61
N PRO A 66 -8.37 7.49 -12.63
CA PRO A 66 -7.30 6.88 -13.43
C PRO A 66 -6.12 6.36 -12.60
N SER A 67 -5.46 5.32 -13.11
CA SER A 67 -4.20 4.79 -12.57
C SER A 67 -3.14 5.90 -12.50
N GLY A 68 -2.36 5.92 -11.42
CA GLY A 68 -1.41 7.02 -11.18
C GLY A 68 -2.01 8.20 -10.41
N ILE A 69 -3.33 8.23 -10.20
CA ILE A 69 -4.01 9.28 -9.44
C ILE A 69 -4.62 8.68 -8.17
N GLY A 70 -5.59 7.77 -8.34
CA GLY A 70 -6.41 7.27 -7.23
C GLY A 70 -5.86 6.08 -6.47
N ASP A 71 -4.96 5.29 -7.07
CA ASP A 71 -4.46 4.02 -6.52
C ASP A 71 -3.70 4.14 -5.19
N LYS A 72 -2.90 5.21 -5.07
CA LYS A 72 -2.01 5.48 -3.93
C LYS A 72 -2.22 6.88 -3.38
N LYS A 73 -3.46 7.39 -3.43
CA LYS A 73 -3.81 8.80 -3.16
C LYS A 73 -3.09 9.35 -1.92
N ILE A 74 -3.22 8.70 -0.76
CA ILE A 74 -2.59 9.17 0.48
C ILE A 74 -1.06 9.19 0.42
N LEU A 75 -0.44 8.19 -0.21
CA LEU A 75 1.02 8.15 -0.38
C LEU A 75 1.50 9.28 -1.29
N ARG A 76 0.73 9.63 -2.32
CA ARG A 76 1.03 10.74 -3.23
C ARG A 76 0.91 12.07 -2.50
N GLU A 77 -0.07 12.23 -1.63
CA GLU A 77 -0.22 13.43 -0.78
C GLU A 77 0.95 13.59 0.19
N VAL A 78 1.31 12.53 0.93
CA VAL A 78 2.46 12.54 1.83
C VAL A 78 3.76 12.82 1.06
N ALA A 79 3.95 12.22 -0.12
CA ALA A 79 5.11 12.50 -0.96
C ALA A 79 5.20 14.00 -1.33
N ARG A 80 4.09 14.65 -1.69
CA ARG A 80 4.06 16.10 -1.96
C ARG A 80 4.39 16.93 -0.71
N LEU A 81 3.87 16.55 0.46
CA LEU A 81 4.18 17.23 1.73
C LEU A 81 5.67 17.16 2.07
N LEU A 82 6.34 16.06 1.69
CA LEU A 82 7.78 15.87 1.86
C LEU A 82 8.62 16.48 0.73
N GLY A 83 8.02 17.19 -0.24
CA GLY A 83 8.72 17.78 -1.39
C GLY A 83 9.12 16.79 -2.49
N LEU A 84 8.62 15.54 -2.45
CA LEU A 84 8.91 14.48 -3.42
C LEU A 84 7.94 14.53 -4.61
N TYR A 85 7.87 15.68 -5.30
CA TYR A 85 6.87 15.94 -6.34
C TYR A 85 6.92 14.95 -7.51
N GLU A 86 8.11 14.60 -7.98
CA GLU A 86 8.30 13.62 -9.06
C GLU A 86 7.80 12.24 -8.65
N ALA A 87 8.16 11.77 -7.45
CA ALA A 87 7.72 10.47 -6.96
C ALA A 87 6.21 10.40 -6.76
N ALA A 88 5.58 11.53 -6.39
CA ALA A 88 4.15 11.61 -6.15
C ALA A 88 3.29 11.35 -7.40
N VAL A 89 3.84 11.50 -8.62
CA VAL A 89 3.09 11.31 -9.88
C VAL A 89 3.42 9.99 -10.59
N LEU A 90 4.46 9.28 -10.17
CA LEU A 90 4.84 8.05 -10.85
C LEU A 90 3.78 6.95 -10.67
N PRO A 91 3.32 6.30 -11.76
CA PRO A 91 2.45 5.14 -11.65
C PRO A 91 3.23 3.96 -11.07
N LYS A 92 2.51 3.03 -10.42
CA LYS A 92 3.10 1.77 -9.96
C LYS A 92 3.60 0.99 -11.19
N ARG A 93 4.89 0.64 -11.18
CA ARG A 93 5.50 -0.29 -12.13
C ARG A 93 5.88 -1.55 -11.37
N ALA A 94 5.42 -2.71 -11.85
CA ALA A 94 5.92 -3.99 -11.36
C ALA A 94 7.25 -4.30 -12.06
N ILE A 95 8.15 -4.97 -11.33
CA ILE A 95 9.40 -5.57 -11.82
C ILE A 95 9.30 -7.06 -11.54
#